data_AF-A0A1I3SP46-F1
#
_entry.id   AF-A0A1I3SP46-F1
#
_cell.length_a   1.000
_cell.length_b   1.000
_cell.length_c   1.000
_cell.angle_alpha   90.00
_cell.angle_beta   90.00
_cell.angle_gamma   90.00
#
_symmetry.space_group_name_H-M   'P 1'
#
loop_
_entity.id
_entity.type
_entity.pdbx_description
1 polymer ?
#
loop_
_entity_poly.entity_id
_entity_poly.type
_entity_poly.pdbx_seq_one_letter_code
_entity_poly.pdbx_strand_id
1 'polypeptide(L)'
;MIQSMQQIYEARLREVAEWYQSRGYHVVTHPQMDEIPEFLAGFQPDLIAEKDSQRLVVELKIGTATSSIERFREIAQRVQSQPGWQLVVVYVPADSSTPLQIQDEIDDRMIQKRLDDARQLIAAQKFDAAYLLLWSAFEGLLRLVSQRQAIPVGAIPAKELLKELFSAGELGMREFDQAQKLLKVRNSIAHGFDAQDVRTSCAELEQLIENLLGQWHATVQVHA
;
A
#
# COMPACT_ATOMS: atom_id res chain seq x y z
N MET A 1 -2.14 2.29 30.77
CA MET A 1 -1.55 0.95 30.56
C MET A 1 -0.85 0.97 29.21
N ILE A 2 0.46 0.74 29.18
CA ILE A 2 1.20 0.56 27.92
C ILE A 2 0.95 -0.89 27.51
N GLN A 3 0.22 -1.12 26.43
CA GLN A 3 0.07 -2.47 25.88
C GLN A 3 1.45 -2.97 25.43
N SER A 4 1.75 -4.24 25.71
CA SER A 4 3.02 -4.81 25.24
C SER A 4 3.00 -4.89 23.71
N MET A 5 4.16 -4.78 23.07
CA MET A 5 4.28 -4.83 21.61
C MET A 5 3.70 -6.13 21.01
N GLN A 6 3.74 -7.22 21.78
CA GLN A 6 3.11 -8.50 21.45
C GLN A 6 1.57 -8.45 21.50
N GLN A 7 0.97 -7.72 22.45
CA GLN A 7 -0.48 -7.52 22.49
C GLN A 7 -0.98 -6.69 21.31
N ILE A 8 -0.20 -5.68 20.91
CA ILE A 8 -0.49 -4.86 19.72
C ILE A 8 -0.43 -5.74 18.47
N TYR A 9 0.59 -6.60 18.37
CA TYR A 9 0.74 -7.55 17.27
C TYR A 9 -0.46 -8.50 17.13
N GLU A 10 -0.82 -9.21 18.21
CA GLU A 10 -1.93 -10.18 18.18
C GLU A 10 -3.28 -9.52 17.87
N ALA A 11 -3.53 -8.33 18.41
CA ALA A 11 -4.75 -7.59 18.11
C ALA A 11 -4.85 -7.24 16.62
N ARG A 12 -3.73 -6.84 16.02
CA ARG A 12 -3.66 -6.41 14.62
C ARG A 12 -3.70 -7.58 13.66
N LEU A 13 -3.06 -8.69 14.00
CA LEU A 13 -3.17 -9.94 13.25
C LEU A 13 -4.63 -10.39 13.17
N ARG A 14 -5.37 -10.27 14.29
CA ARG A 14 -6.80 -10.59 14.32
C ARG A 14 -7.63 -9.67 13.44
N GLU A 15 -7.41 -8.35 13.50
CA GLU A 15 -8.11 -7.39 12.63
C GLU A 15 -7.91 -7.71 11.13
N VAL A 16 -6.68 -8.05 10.73
CA VAL A 16 -6.36 -8.45 9.36
C VAL A 16 -7.03 -9.78 8.99
N ALA A 17 -7.01 -10.76 9.90
CA ALA A 17 -7.65 -12.05 9.68
C ALA A 17 -9.17 -11.92 9.51
N GLU A 18 -9.84 -11.17 10.38
CA GLU A 18 -11.27 -10.92 10.31
C GLU A 18 -11.66 -10.22 9.00
N TRP A 19 -10.84 -9.30 8.52
CA TRP A 19 -11.07 -8.62 7.24
C TRP A 19 -10.96 -9.56 6.03
N TYR A 20 -9.98 -10.47 6.02
CA TYR A 20 -9.90 -11.49 4.97
C TYR A 20 -11.08 -12.47 5.04
N GLN A 21 -11.45 -12.91 6.25
CA GLN A 21 -12.60 -13.79 6.47
C GLN A 21 -13.92 -13.16 6.00
N SER A 22 -14.15 -11.87 6.29
CA SER A 22 -15.37 -11.17 5.85
C SER A 22 -15.51 -11.10 4.33
N ARG A 23 -14.39 -11.21 3.61
CA ARG A 23 -14.32 -11.21 2.14
C ARG A 23 -14.35 -12.62 1.52
N GLY A 24 -14.55 -13.64 2.35
CA GLY A 24 -14.69 -15.04 1.93
C GLY A 24 -13.37 -15.79 1.76
N TYR A 25 -12.27 -15.28 2.32
CA TYR A 25 -11.02 -16.05 2.38
C TYR A 25 -11.08 -17.04 3.55
N HIS A 26 -10.56 -18.25 3.32
CA HIS A 26 -10.17 -19.15 4.39
C HIS A 26 -8.84 -18.68 4.96
N VAL A 27 -8.79 -18.37 6.25
CA VAL A 27 -7.65 -17.73 6.89
C VAL A 27 -7.07 -18.62 7.97
N VAL A 28 -5.76 -18.86 7.90
CA VAL A 28 -4.95 -19.56 8.91
C VAL A 28 -3.95 -18.57 9.50
N THR A 29 -4.09 -18.25 10.79
CA THR A 29 -3.15 -17.41 11.54
C THR A 29 -2.10 -18.26 12.22
N HIS A 30 -0.83 -17.84 12.21
CA HIS A 30 0.30 -18.61 12.74
C HIS A 30 0.33 -20.08 12.25
N PRO A 31 0.30 -20.31 10.92
CA PRO A 31 0.29 -21.66 10.36
C PRO A 31 1.45 -22.48 10.89
N GLN A 32 1.14 -23.74 11.21
CA GLN A 32 2.12 -24.72 11.63
C GLN A 32 2.88 -25.28 10.41
N MET A 33 4.00 -25.95 10.65
CA MET A 33 4.88 -26.47 9.58
C MET A 33 4.18 -27.38 8.57
N ASP A 34 3.10 -28.05 8.97
CA ASP A 34 2.25 -28.92 8.14
C ASP A 34 1.22 -28.16 7.30
N GLU A 35 0.88 -26.93 7.69
CA GLU A 35 -0.02 -26.02 6.97
C GLU A 35 0.73 -25.10 6.01
N ILE A 36 2.06 -25.01 6.13
CA ILE A 36 2.91 -24.20 5.27
C ILE A 36 3.27 -24.98 4.00
N PRO A 37 2.99 -24.43 2.80
CA PRO A 37 3.41 -25.03 1.55
C PRO A 37 4.93 -25.26 1.47
N GLU A 38 5.34 -26.34 0.82
CA GLU A 38 6.75 -26.73 0.72
C GLU A 38 7.66 -25.66 0.09
N PHE A 39 7.14 -24.85 -0.84
CA PHE A 39 7.91 -23.76 -1.45
C PHE A 39 8.20 -22.59 -0.49
N LEU A 40 7.47 -22.51 0.64
CA LEU A 40 7.71 -21.59 1.75
C LEU A 40 8.49 -22.25 2.89
N ALA A 41 9.00 -23.48 2.72
CA ALA A 41 9.76 -24.16 3.75
C ALA A 41 10.90 -23.29 4.30
N GLY A 42 10.97 -23.18 5.63
CA GLY A 42 11.91 -22.31 6.35
C GLY A 42 11.41 -20.86 6.55
N PHE A 43 10.21 -20.54 6.07
CA PHE A 43 9.52 -19.29 6.32
C PHE A 43 8.18 -19.56 7.01
N GLN A 44 8.01 -19.05 8.22
CA GLN A 44 6.75 -19.13 8.95
C GLN A 44 6.01 -17.81 8.75
N PRO A 45 4.97 -17.78 7.89
CA PRO A 45 4.20 -16.57 7.71
C PRO A 45 3.31 -16.27 8.90
N ASP A 46 2.94 -15.01 9.06
CA ASP A 46 2.03 -14.60 10.13
C ASP A 46 0.59 -15.05 9.84
N LEU A 47 0.20 -15.01 8.56
CA LEU A 47 -1.14 -15.39 8.10
C LEU A 47 -1.10 -15.94 6.66
N ILE A 48 -1.89 -16.99 6.40
CA ILE A 48 -2.19 -17.46 5.04
C ILE A 48 -3.68 -17.27 4.80
N ALA A 49 -4.04 -16.64 3.67
CA ALA A 49 -5.42 -16.47 3.25
C ALA A 49 -5.63 -17.11 1.87
N GLU A 50 -6.63 -17.97 1.75
CA GLU A 50 -6.95 -18.68 0.51
C GLU A 50 -8.39 -18.42 0.07
N LYS A 51 -8.59 -18.11 -1.21
CA LYS A 51 -9.91 -17.95 -1.81
C LYS A 51 -9.87 -18.35 -3.28
N ASP A 52 -10.69 -19.32 -3.66
CA ASP A 52 -10.75 -19.87 -5.02
C ASP A 52 -9.36 -20.27 -5.55
N SER A 53 -8.84 -19.56 -6.55
CA SER A 53 -7.51 -19.77 -7.14
C SER A 53 -6.44 -18.82 -6.60
N GLN A 54 -6.80 -17.92 -5.67
CA GLN A 54 -5.91 -16.92 -5.09
C GLN A 54 -5.48 -17.35 -3.69
N ARG A 55 -4.18 -17.28 -3.43
CA ARG A 55 -3.57 -17.58 -2.14
C ARG A 55 -2.64 -16.45 -1.76
N LEU A 56 -2.74 -16.00 -0.53
CA LEU A 56 -2.03 -14.84 -0.01
C LEU A 56 -1.19 -15.29 1.17
N VAL A 57 0.09 -14.97 1.12
CA VAL A 57 1.01 -15.07 2.26
C VAL A 57 1.09 -13.68 2.85
N VAL A 58 0.68 -13.52 4.11
CA VAL A 58 0.53 -12.22 4.75
C VAL A 58 1.51 -12.08 5.91
N GLU A 59 2.24 -10.96 5.91
CA GLU A 59 3.27 -10.62 6.89
C GLU A 59 2.93 -9.31 7.59
N LEU A 60 2.89 -9.30 8.92
CA LEU A 60 2.64 -8.11 9.73
C LEU A 60 3.95 -7.49 10.20
N LYS A 61 4.18 -6.23 9.81
CA LYS A 61 5.33 -5.45 10.27
C LYS A 61 4.88 -4.32 11.18
N ILE A 62 5.25 -4.39 12.47
CA ILE A 62 4.97 -3.31 13.41
C ILE A 62 6.08 -2.26 13.37
N GLY A 63 5.68 -0.99 13.23
CA GLY A 63 6.57 0.17 13.23
C GLY A 63 7.47 0.26 11.99
N THR A 64 8.58 0.97 12.13
CA THR A 64 9.57 1.19 11.05
C THR A 64 10.70 0.16 11.08
N ALA A 65 10.50 -0.98 11.75
CA ALA A 65 11.56 -1.97 11.90
C ALA A 65 12.02 -2.46 10.52
N THR A 66 13.26 -2.11 10.18
CA THR A 66 13.99 -2.49 8.97
C THR A 66 14.24 -4.00 9.02
N SER A 67 13.20 -4.77 8.78
CA SER A 67 13.35 -6.20 8.56
C SER A 67 14.05 -6.37 7.20
N SER A 68 15.11 -7.18 7.20
CA SER A 68 16.13 -7.23 6.15
C SER A 68 15.49 -7.33 4.76
N ILE A 69 15.73 -6.31 3.94
CA ILE A 69 15.24 -6.21 2.55
C ILE A 69 15.62 -7.47 1.76
N GLU A 70 16.75 -8.13 2.09
CA GLU A 70 17.14 -9.39 1.47
C GLU A 70 16.17 -10.54 1.76
N ARG A 71 15.68 -10.68 3.00
CA ARG A 71 14.78 -11.79 3.39
C ARG A 71 13.43 -11.69 2.68
N PHE A 72 12.87 -10.48 2.56
CA PHE A 72 11.60 -10.28 1.84
C PHE A 72 11.75 -10.47 0.33
N ARG A 73 12.91 -10.11 -0.24
CA ARG A 73 13.15 -10.29 -1.67
C ARG A 73 13.16 -11.76 -2.06
N GLU A 74 13.81 -12.61 -1.27
CA GLU A 74 13.87 -14.05 -1.54
C GLU A 74 12.48 -14.70 -1.46
N ILE A 75 11.69 -14.35 -0.44
CA ILE A 75 10.33 -14.86 -0.29
C ILE A 75 9.41 -14.34 -1.40
N ALA A 76 9.48 -13.05 -1.73
CA ALA A 76 8.70 -12.47 -2.82
C ALA A 76 8.96 -13.21 -4.15
N GLN A 77 10.22 -13.54 -4.46
CA GLN A 77 10.56 -14.31 -5.66
C GLN A 77 9.98 -15.72 -5.64
N ARG A 78 10.07 -16.42 -4.51
CA ARG A 78 9.51 -17.78 -4.36
C ARG A 78 7.99 -17.77 -4.51
N VAL A 79 7.32 -16.81 -3.87
CA VAL A 79 5.87 -16.64 -3.93
C VAL A 79 5.41 -16.27 -5.34
N GLN A 80 6.08 -15.32 -5.99
CA GLN A 80 5.75 -14.88 -7.36
C GLN A 80 6.00 -15.97 -8.42
N SER A 81 6.87 -16.93 -8.13
CA SER A 81 7.11 -18.10 -9.00
C SER A 81 5.98 -19.13 -8.92
N GLN A 82 5.03 -19.00 -7.98
CA GLN A 82 3.92 -19.93 -7.80
C GLN A 82 2.62 -19.33 -8.35
N PRO A 83 1.93 -20.02 -9.29
CA PRO A 83 0.66 -19.54 -9.82
C PRO A 83 -0.39 -19.35 -8.72
N GLY A 84 -1.05 -18.20 -8.71
CA GLY A 84 -2.10 -17.86 -7.76
C GLY A 84 -1.61 -17.40 -6.38
N TRP A 85 -0.30 -17.40 -6.12
CA TRP A 85 0.24 -16.96 -4.84
C TRP A 85 0.75 -15.51 -4.88
N GLN A 86 0.45 -14.75 -3.83
CA GLN A 86 0.93 -13.37 -3.67
C GLN A 86 1.42 -13.14 -2.24
N LEU A 87 2.51 -12.37 -2.10
CA LEU A 87 3.02 -11.94 -0.81
C LEU A 87 2.41 -10.58 -0.50
N VAL A 88 1.85 -10.42 0.70
CA VAL A 88 1.22 -9.19 1.16
C VAL A 88 1.88 -8.79 2.47
N VAL A 89 2.56 -7.65 2.49
CA VAL A 89 3.16 -7.12 3.72
C VAL A 89 2.27 -6.02 4.30
N VAL A 90 1.65 -6.31 5.44
CA VAL A 90 0.80 -5.39 6.19
C VAL A 90 1.66 -4.65 7.21
N TYR A 91 1.95 -3.40 6.93
CA TYR A 91 2.62 -2.54 7.91
C TYR A 91 1.60 -2.04 8.93
N VAL A 92 1.96 -2.03 10.20
CA VAL A 92 1.07 -1.62 11.28
C VAL A 92 1.79 -0.54 12.07
N PRO A 93 1.17 0.64 12.28
CA PRO A 93 1.73 1.65 13.16
C PRO A 93 1.99 1.06 14.55
N ALA A 94 3.12 1.41 15.18
CA ALA A 94 3.44 0.95 16.53
C ALA A 94 2.48 1.49 17.61
N ASP A 95 1.64 2.46 17.24
CA ASP A 95 0.60 3.01 18.12
C ASP A 95 -0.70 2.19 18.00
N SER A 96 -1.11 1.60 19.12
CA SER A 96 -2.34 0.80 19.20
C SER A 96 -3.62 1.64 19.31
N SER A 97 -3.50 2.95 19.54
CA SER A 97 -4.65 3.83 19.76
C SER A 97 -5.42 4.19 18.49
N THR A 98 -4.80 4.04 17.32
CA THR A 98 -5.45 4.29 16.03
C THR A 98 -5.95 2.97 15.46
N PRO A 99 -7.27 2.73 15.30
CA PRO A 99 -7.78 1.56 14.61
C PRO A 99 -7.12 1.44 13.23
N LEU A 100 -6.81 0.23 12.76
CA LEU A 100 -6.48 0.05 11.35
C LEU A 100 -7.68 0.57 10.55
N GLN A 101 -7.51 1.70 9.88
CA GLN A 101 -8.54 2.24 9.01
C GLN A 101 -8.54 1.44 7.71
N ILE A 102 -8.96 0.18 7.79
CA ILE A 102 -9.20 -0.66 6.62
C ILE A 102 -10.49 -0.13 5.97
N GLN A 103 -10.37 1.01 5.28
CA GLN A 103 -11.50 1.59 4.56
C GLN A 103 -11.73 0.77 3.29
N ASP A 104 -12.94 0.25 3.18
CA ASP A 104 -13.30 -0.73 2.15
C ASP A 104 -13.49 -0.11 0.76
N GLU A 105 -13.68 1.20 0.63
CA GLU A 105 -13.99 1.83 -0.66
C GLU A 105 -13.34 3.21 -0.78
N ILE A 106 -12.28 3.31 -1.58
CA ILE A 106 -11.86 4.62 -2.11
C ILE A 106 -12.64 4.86 -3.38
N ASP A 107 -13.39 5.94 -3.43
CA ASP A 107 -14.13 6.35 -4.62
C ASP A 107 -13.24 7.25 -5.51
N ASP A 108 -13.13 6.91 -6.78
CA ASP A 108 -12.50 7.71 -7.84
C ASP A 108 -12.94 9.18 -7.80
N ARG A 109 -14.19 9.45 -7.44
CA ARG A 109 -14.72 10.81 -7.29
C ARG A 109 -13.97 11.63 -6.23
N MET A 110 -13.51 10.99 -5.15
CA MET A 110 -12.72 11.66 -4.13
C MET A 110 -11.31 11.99 -4.61
N ILE A 111 -10.74 11.17 -5.51
CA ILE A 111 -9.44 11.45 -6.13
C ILE A 111 -9.59 12.65 -7.07
N GLN A 112 -10.63 12.64 -7.93
CA GLN A 112 -10.89 13.73 -8.86
C GLN A 112 -11.14 15.06 -8.14
N LYS A 113 -11.95 15.06 -7.08
CA LYS A 113 -12.20 16.26 -6.28
C LYS A 113 -10.90 16.85 -5.71
N ARG A 114 -9.98 16.02 -5.22
CA ARG A 114 -8.68 16.48 -4.68
C ARG A 114 -7.79 17.07 -5.78
N LEU A 115 -7.81 16.51 -7.00
CA LEU A 115 -7.12 17.10 -8.15
C LEU A 115 -7.67 18.49 -8.47
N ASP A 116 -8.99 18.64 -8.52
CA ASP A 116 -9.63 19.93 -8.82
C ASP A 116 -9.35 20.99 -7.75
N ASP A 117 -9.45 20.61 -6.47
CA ASP A 117 -9.11 21.48 -5.34
C ASP A 117 -7.61 21.86 -5.38
N ALA A 118 -6.71 20.94 -5.75
CA ALA A 118 -5.28 21.24 -5.88
C ALA A 118 -4.98 22.20 -7.03
N ARG A 119 -5.66 22.07 -8.18
CA ARG A 119 -5.55 23.00 -9.31
C ARG A 119 -5.92 24.43 -8.91
N GLN A 120 -6.96 24.60 -8.08
CA GLN A 120 -7.33 25.92 -7.54
C GLN A 120 -6.23 26.51 -6.65
N LEU A 121 -5.59 25.67 -5.80
CA LEU A 121 -4.47 26.10 -4.96
C LEU A 121 -3.23 26.48 -5.79
N ILE A 122 -2.95 25.76 -6.88
CA ILE A 122 -1.88 26.10 -7.83
C ILE A 122 -2.15 27.45 -8.48
N ALA A 123 -3.39 27.70 -8.94
CA ALA A 123 -3.79 28.98 -9.52
C ALA A 123 -3.63 30.14 -8.52
N ALA A 124 -3.89 29.89 -7.23
CA ALA A 124 -3.66 30.82 -6.14
C ALA A 124 -2.18 30.91 -5.67
N GLN A 125 -1.25 30.25 -6.36
CA GLN A 125 0.18 30.17 -6.01
C GLN A 125 0.47 29.59 -4.62
N LYS A 126 -0.44 28.74 -4.11
CA LYS A 126 -0.30 28.04 -2.83
C LYS A 126 0.29 26.64 -3.06
N PHE A 127 1.54 26.59 -3.51
CA PHE A 127 2.16 25.37 -4.01
C PHE A 127 2.30 24.26 -2.96
N ASP A 128 2.75 24.57 -1.73
CA ASP A 128 2.92 23.55 -0.69
C ASP A 128 1.60 22.87 -0.31
N ALA A 129 0.54 23.67 -0.17
CA ALA A 129 -0.80 23.18 0.12
C ALA A 129 -1.35 22.34 -1.05
N ALA A 130 -1.18 22.83 -2.28
CA ALA A 130 -1.55 22.07 -3.47
C ALA A 130 -0.82 20.74 -3.53
N TYR A 131 0.49 20.73 -3.26
CA TYR A 131 1.32 19.55 -3.31
C TYR A 131 0.89 18.49 -2.31
N LEU A 132 0.60 18.87 -1.07
CA LEU A 132 0.08 17.94 -0.07
C LEU A 132 -1.28 17.36 -0.45
N LEU A 133 -2.13 18.17 -1.11
CA LEU A 133 -3.43 17.71 -1.58
C LEU A 133 -3.31 16.76 -2.78
N LEU A 134 -2.42 17.06 -3.74
CA LEU A 134 -2.05 16.15 -4.83
C LEU A 134 -1.49 14.84 -4.28
N TRP A 135 -0.62 14.91 -3.27
CA TRP A 135 -0.07 13.72 -2.63
C TRP A 135 -1.16 12.87 -1.96
N SER A 136 -2.13 13.52 -1.29
CA SER A 136 -3.30 12.83 -0.76
C SER A 136 -4.14 12.15 -1.85
N ALA A 137 -4.29 12.78 -3.02
CA ALA A 137 -4.95 12.18 -4.18
C ALA A 137 -4.18 10.97 -4.70
N PHE A 138 -2.85 11.08 -4.82
CA PHE A 138 -1.97 10.00 -5.23
C PHE A 138 -2.01 8.81 -4.27
N GLU A 139 -1.95 9.03 -2.96
CA GLU A 139 -2.11 7.96 -1.97
C GLU A 139 -3.48 7.29 -2.11
N GLY A 140 -4.55 8.06 -2.29
CA GLY A 140 -5.89 7.53 -2.54
C GLY A 140 -5.93 6.63 -3.78
N LEU A 141 -5.25 7.04 -4.85
CA LEU A 141 -5.15 6.26 -6.07
C LEU A 141 -4.38 4.94 -5.88
N LEU A 142 -3.20 4.97 -5.25
CA LEU A 142 -2.45 3.74 -4.95
C LEU A 142 -3.27 2.77 -4.09
N ARG A 143 -4.03 3.32 -3.14
CA ARG A 143 -4.90 2.57 -2.26
C ARG A 143 -6.07 1.94 -3.02
N LEU A 144 -6.72 2.65 -3.94
CA LEU A 144 -7.74 2.10 -4.83
C LEU A 144 -7.23 0.89 -5.63
N VAL A 145 -6.02 1.00 -6.18
CA VAL A 145 -5.40 -0.10 -6.95
C VAL A 145 -5.10 -1.29 -6.05
N SER A 146 -4.64 -1.03 -4.84
CA SER A 146 -4.35 -2.06 -3.85
C SER A 146 -5.61 -2.82 -3.38
N GLN A 147 -6.78 -2.16 -3.35
CA GLN A 147 -8.05 -2.83 -3.05
C GLN A 147 -8.36 -3.93 -4.08
N ARG A 148 -8.05 -3.69 -5.37
CA ARG A 148 -8.25 -4.67 -6.45
C ARG A 148 -7.37 -5.91 -6.30
N GLN A 149 -6.24 -5.77 -5.60
CA GLN A 149 -5.28 -6.84 -5.32
C GLN A 149 -5.52 -7.53 -3.96
N ALA A 150 -6.64 -7.24 -3.28
CA ALA A 150 -6.96 -7.78 -1.95
C ALA A 150 -5.90 -7.49 -0.87
N ILE A 151 -5.18 -6.37 -0.99
CA ILE A 151 -4.21 -5.91 -0.01
C ILE A 151 -4.95 -5.07 1.05
N PRO A 152 -4.72 -5.25 2.38
CA PRO A 152 -5.32 -4.43 3.42
C PRO A 152 -4.81 -2.99 3.32
N VAL A 153 -5.60 -2.16 2.68
CA VAL A 153 -5.23 -0.82 2.23
C VAL A 153 -5.06 0.17 3.39
N GLY A 154 -5.61 -0.13 4.57
CA GLY A 154 -5.59 0.76 5.74
C GLY A 154 -4.27 0.86 6.50
N ALA A 155 -3.36 -0.11 6.31
CA ALA A 155 -2.23 -0.32 7.20
C ALA A 155 -0.90 0.17 6.59
N ILE A 156 -0.78 0.11 5.27
CA ILE A 156 0.50 0.30 4.57
C ILE A 156 0.82 1.80 4.40
N PRO A 157 1.99 2.29 4.87
CA PRO A 157 2.50 3.62 4.53
C PRO A 157 2.66 3.77 3.02
N ALA A 158 2.37 4.95 2.47
CA ALA A 158 2.42 5.18 1.02
C ALA A 158 3.75 4.78 0.36
N LYS A 159 4.87 4.97 1.05
CA LYS A 159 6.20 4.54 0.60
C LYS A 159 6.27 3.03 0.37
N GLU A 160 5.67 2.25 1.26
CA GLU A 160 5.66 0.79 1.15
C GLU A 160 4.64 0.34 0.11
N LEU A 161 3.49 1.03 0.03
CA LEU A 161 2.48 0.79 -1.01
C LEU A 161 3.05 0.95 -2.43
N LEU A 162 3.92 1.95 -2.64
CA LEU A 162 4.65 2.14 -3.89
C LEU A 162 5.53 0.93 -4.25
N LYS A 163 6.21 0.33 -3.26
CA LYS A 163 7.08 -0.82 -3.51
C LYS A 163 6.26 -2.07 -3.82
N GLU A 164 5.20 -2.30 -3.06
CA GLU A 164 4.31 -3.44 -3.27
C GLU A 164 3.68 -3.39 -4.67
N LEU A 165 3.15 -2.24 -5.09
CA LEU A 165 2.55 -2.08 -6.41
C LEU A 165 3.58 -2.20 -7.55
N PHE A 166 4.82 -1.74 -7.34
CA PHE A 166 5.91 -1.98 -8.29
C PHE A 166 6.26 -3.47 -8.39
N SER A 167 6.38 -4.16 -7.25
CA SER A 167 6.66 -5.61 -7.21
C SER A 167 5.54 -6.46 -7.82
N ALA A 168 4.29 -6.02 -7.69
CA ALA A 168 3.13 -6.63 -8.33
C ALA A 168 3.06 -6.37 -9.85
N GLY A 169 3.87 -5.44 -10.38
CA GLY A 169 3.85 -5.05 -11.79
C GLY A 169 2.77 -4.03 -12.15
N GLU A 170 2.06 -3.48 -11.15
CA GLU A 170 1.03 -2.44 -11.33
C GLU A 170 1.62 -1.05 -11.57
N LEU A 171 2.88 -0.85 -11.18
CA LEU A 171 3.66 0.34 -11.49
C LEU A 171 4.87 -0.05 -12.34
N GLY A 172 5.08 0.67 -13.44
CA GLY A 172 6.30 0.57 -14.22
C GLY A 172 7.50 1.20 -13.52
N MET A 173 8.71 0.83 -13.93
CA MET A 173 9.96 1.37 -13.37
C MET A 173 10.03 2.91 -13.40
N ARG A 174 9.58 3.52 -14.49
CA ARG A 174 9.56 4.99 -14.63
C ARG A 174 8.62 5.66 -13.63
N GLU A 175 7.42 5.11 -13.43
CA GLU A 175 6.42 5.63 -12.51
C GLU A 175 6.88 5.48 -11.07
N PHE A 176 7.50 4.34 -10.75
CA PHE A 176 8.08 4.09 -9.43
C PHE A 176 9.21 5.08 -9.11
N ASP A 177 10.17 5.27 -10.01
CA ASP A 177 11.27 6.21 -9.82
C ASP A 177 10.77 7.66 -9.67
N GLN A 178 9.77 8.04 -10.49
CA GLN A 178 9.12 9.35 -10.40
C GLN A 178 8.41 9.53 -9.05
N ALA A 179 7.63 8.55 -8.60
CA ALA A 179 6.96 8.58 -7.31
C ALA A 179 7.95 8.67 -6.14
N GLN A 180 9.10 7.98 -6.21
CA GLN A 180 10.15 8.08 -5.19
C GLN A 180 10.78 9.48 -5.13
N LYS A 181 11.01 10.12 -6.27
CA LYS A 181 11.49 11.51 -6.33
C LYS A 181 10.49 12.45 -5.65
N LEU A 182 9.20 12.31 -5.99
CA LEU A 182 8.12 13.15 -5.46
C LEU A 182 7.89 12.91 -3.95
N LEU A 183 8.03 11.68 -3.47
CA LEU A 183 7.97 11.38 -2.03
C LEU A 183 8.97 12.22 -1.20
N LYS A 184 10.16 12.51 -1.75
CA LYS A 184 11.16 13.34 -1.06
C LYS A 184 10.65 14.77 -0.88
N VAL A 185 10.01 15.34 -1.90
CA VAL A 185 9.40 16.68 -1.86
C VAL A 185 8.29 16.72 -0.81
N ARG A 186 7.41 15.71 -0.79
CA ARG A 186 6.35 15.59 0.24
C ARG A 186 6.94 15.62 1.64
N ASN A 187 8.00 14.86 1.88
CA ASN A 187 8.62 14.78 3.20
C ASN A 187 9.24 16.12 3.60
N SER A 188 9.91 16.82 2.68
CA SER A 188 10.42 18.16 2.96
C SER A 188 9.31 19.11 3.39
N ILE A 189 8.21 19.19 2.64
CA ILE A 189 7.06 20.05 2.95
C ILE A 189 6.43 19.66 4.30
N ALA A 190 6.16 18.36 4.51
CA ALA A 190 5.51 17.86 5.73
C ALA A 190 6.35 18.09 7.00
N HIS A 191 7.67 18.10 6.88
CA HIS A 191 8.59 18.37 7.99
C HIS A 191 8.98 19.86 8.11
N GLY A 192 8.40 20.73 7.29
CA GLY A 192 8.64 22.17 7.34
C GLY A 192 10.01 22.61 6.81
N PHE A 193 10.67 21.76 6.01
CA PHE A 193 11.88 22.14 5.29
C PHE A 193 11.54 22.87 4.00
N ASP A 194 12.45 23.75 3.56
CA ASP A 194 12.31 24.44 2.27
C ASP A 194 12.44 23.42 1.13
N ALA A 195 11.31 23.11 0.50
CA ALA A 195 11.27 22.19 -0.61
C ALA A 195 11.59 22.98 -1.88
N GLN A 196 12.70 22.65 -2.54
CA GLN A 196 13.01 23.22 -3.84
C GLN A 196 12.06 22.67 -4.90
N ASP A 197 11.75 23.50 -5.90
CA ASP A 197 11.00 23.11 -7.11
C ASP A 197 9.56 22.61 -6.87
N VAL A 198 8.90 22.94 -5.75
CA VAL A 198 7.51 22.48 -5.46
C VAL A 198 6.55 22.77 -6.59
N ARG A 199 6.68 23.94 -7.24
CA ARG A 199 5.85 24.30 -8.40
C ARG A 199 5.99 23.28 -9.54
N THR A 200 7.22 22.93 -9.90
CA THR A 200 7.50 21.93 -10.93
C THR A 200 7.02 20.56 -10.49
N SER A 201 7.26 20.20 -9.22
CA SER A 201 6.83 18.93 -8.65
C SER A 201 5.30 18.79 -8.57
N CYS A 202 4.53 19.87 -8.44
CA CYS A 202 3.07 19.84 -8.56
C CYS A 202 2.65 19.33 -9.93
N ALA A 203 3.21 19.91 -11.01
CA ALA A 203 2.91 19.48 -12.37
C ALA A 203 3.36 18.05 -12.65
N GLU A 204 4.55 17.65 -12.16
CA GLU A 204 5.05 16.28 -12.28
C GLU A 204 4.13 15.27 -11.57
N LEU A 205 3.62 15.62 -10.38
CA LEU A 205 2.75 14.75 -9.60
C LEU A 205 1.33 14.67 -10.18
N GLU A 206 0.76 15.79 -10.60
CA GLU A 206 -0.53 15.83 -11.29
C GLU A 206 -0.51 14.96 -12.54
N GLN A 207 0.51 15.11 -13.40
CA GLN A 207 0.66 14.29 -14.60
C GLN A 207 0.81 12.80 -14.28
N LEU A 208 1.53 12.44 -13.22
CA LEU A 208 1.66 11.05 -12.78
C LEU A 208 0.30 10.47 -12.36
N ILE A 209 -0.49 11.22 -11.58
CA ILE A 209 -1.83 10.79 -11.14
C ILE A 209 -2.74 10.60 -12.36
N GLU A 210 -2.76 11.56 -13.29
CA GLU A 210 -3.61 11.47 -14.50
C GLU A 210 -3.23 10.30 -15.40
N ASN A 211 -1.92 10.08 -15.63
CA ASN A 211 -1.43 8.96 -16.43
C ASN A 211 -1.89 7.63 -15.83
N LEU A 212 -1.70 7.46 -14.52
CA LEU A 212 -2.04 6.25 -13.81
C LEU A 212 -3.56 6.02 -13.76
N LEU A 213 -4.36 7.06 -13.52
CA LEU A 213 -5.83 6.98 -13.62
C LEU A 213 -6.26 6.52 -15.02
N GLY A 214 -5.69 7.11 -16.07
CA GLY A 214 -6.00 6.74 -17.46
C GLY A 214 -5.67 5.28 -17.78
N GLN A 215 -4.49 4.81 -17.34
CA GLN A 215 -4.10 3.40 -17.49
C GLN A 215 -5.07 2.47 -16.74
N TRP A 216 -5.40 2.79 -15.49
CA TRP A 216 -6.23 1.93 -14.66
C TRP A 216 -7.71 1.96 -15.00
N HIS A 217 -8.22 3.03 -15.64
CA HIS A 217 -9.55 3.03 -16.24
C HIS A 217 -9.60 2.19 -17.52
N ALA A 218 -8.54 2.22 -18.33
CA ALA A 218 -8.45 1.39 -19.54
C ALA A 218 -8.43 -0.12 -19.21
N THR A 219 -7.71 -0.52 -18.16
CA THR A 219 -7.65 -1.93 -17.72
C THR A 219 -9.01 -2.45 -17.20
N VAL A 220 -9.83 -1.61 -16.57
CA VAL A 220 -11.15 -2.01 -16.05
C VAL A 220 -12.14 -2.31 -17.17
N GLN A 221 -12.09 -1.59 -18.29
CA GLN A 221 -13.01 -1.84 -19.41
C GLN A 221 -12.69 -3.11 -20.21
N VAL A 222 -11.52 -3.70 -20.03
CA VAL A 222 -11.10 -4.93 -20.74
C VAL A 222 -11.45 -6.20 -19.96
N HIS A 223 -11.80 -6.09 -18.68
CA HIS A 223 -12.09 -7.22 -17.79
C HIS A 223 -13.51 -7.19 -17.17
N ALA A 224 -14.39 -6.30 -17.66
CA ALA A 224 -15.82 -6.27 -17.36
C ALA A 224 -16.62 -6.88 -18.52
#